data_AF-A0A1F0Z8M0-F1
#
_entry.id   AF-A0A1F0Z8M0-F1
#
_cell.length_a   1.000
_cell.length_b   1.000
_cell.length_c   1.000
_cell.angle_alpha   90.00
_cell.angle_beta   90.00
_cell.angle_gamma   90.00
#
_symmetry.space_group_name_H-M   'P 1'
#
loop_
_entity.id
_entity.type
_entity.pdbx_description
1 polymer ?
#
loop_
_entity_poly.entity_id
_entity_poly.type
_entity_poly.pdbx_seq_one_letter_code
_entity_poly.pdbx_strand_id
1 'polypeptide(L)'
;MHNYGLTWIDNEELYKVTYETFKKPFEKAYDGFDPYNSKNSVDPLGALFYMAALNISFDAWVDIERSRQIGKTLQNAVGTWHQRVLGLAEDWKDKGANGGVFDLESISPIYGYEPYPDKPKTIIAEVKNKFNTIKASDEKALHLKMYEQVSSRGKKSTVAYLIQIIPKDGEKYNKPWVPSKAFETPLVRHIDGYSAYNLVFKHNGALEELYNALPSILKDVIHNLDLKSFAVSEADIIKLANLFKSTY
;
A
#
# COMPACT_ATOMS: atom_id res chain seq x y z
N MET A 1 -8.38 23.58 -9.67
CA MET A 1 -7.76 22.33 -10.11
C MET A 1 -6.52 22.13 -9.24
N HIS A 2 -6.39 21.02 -8.53
CA HIS A 2 -5.24 20.62 -7.75
C HIS A 2 -4.02 20.45 -8.66
N ASN A 3 -2.86 20.91 -8.19
CA ASN A 3 -1.59 20.76 -8.87
C ASN A 3 -0.51 20.51 -7.83
N TYR A 4 0.04 19.30 -7.84
CA TYR A 4 1.07 18.85 -6.91
C TYR A 4 2.44 18.70 -7.60
N GLY A 5 2.58 19.19 -8.83
CA GLY A 5 3.83 19.12 -9.60
C GLY A 5 4.12 17.75 -10.22
N LEU A 6 3.16 16.81 -10.18
CA LEU A 6 3.32 15.47 -10.76
C LEU A 6 2.83 15.48 -12.22
N THR A 7 3.71 15.22 -13.18
CA THR A 7 3.38 15.28 -14.61
C THR A 7 2.95 13.94 -15.21
N TRP A 8 3.16 12.84 -14.48
CA TRP A 8 2.95 11.46 -14.93
C TRP A 8 1.65 10.84 -14.38
N ILE A 9 0.90 11.58 -13.56
CA ILE A 9 -0.39 11.17 -12.99
C ILE A 9 -1.34 12.37 -12.97
N ASP A 10 -2.63 12.11 -13.21
CA ASP A 10 -3.66 13.14 -13.08
C ASP A 10 -3.80 13.58 -11.61
N ASN A 11 -3.55 14.87 -11.34
CA ASN A 11 -3.53 15.41 -9.98
C ASN A 11 -4.93 15.51 -9.37
N GLU A 12 -5.97 15.67 -10.18
CA GLU A 12 -7.36 15.68 -9.74
C GLU A 12 -7.81 14.27 -9.33
N GLU A 13 -7.53 13.27 -10.16
CA GLU A 13 -7.86 11.89 -9.84
C GLU A 13 -7.06 11.38 -8.63
N LEU A 14 -5.79 11.76 -8.52
CA LEU A 14 -4.97 11.48 -7.34
C LEU A 14 -5.57 12.10 -6.08
N TYR A 15 -6.01 13.36 -6.14
CA TYR A 15 -6.70 14.00 -5.02
C TYR A 15 -7.98 13.25 -4.65
N LYS A 16 -8.85 12.95 -5.61
CA LYS A 16 -10.12 12.23 -5.37
C LYS A 16 -9.88 10.87 -4.73
N VAL A 17 -8.96 10.07 -5.25
CA VAL A 17 -8.58 8.77 -4.68
C VAL A 17 -8.08 8.94 -3.24
N THR A 18 -7.25 9.95 -2.98
CA THR A 18 -6.72 10.22 -1.64
C THR A 18 -7.83 10.63 -0.68
N TYR A 19 -8.67 11.60 -1.06
CA TYR A 19 -9.81 12.06 -0.27
C TYR A 19 -10.77 10.92 0.07
N GLU A 20 -11.21 10.16 -0.92
CA GLU A 20 -12.17 9.07 -0.71
C GLU A 20 -11.63 7.95 0.17
N THR A 21 -10.32 7.68 0.08
CA THR A 21 -9.67 6.64 0.87
C THR A 21 -9.49 7.07 2.32
N PHE A 22 -9.17 8.34 2.58
CA PHE A 22 -8.84 8.83 3.92
C PHE A 22 -9.95 9.57 4.65
N LYS A 23 -11.05 9.98 4.01
CA LYS A 23 -12.15 10.72 4.68
C LYS A 23 -12.64 10.02 5.97
N LYS A 24 -13.05 8.77 5.88
CA LYS A 24 -13.57 8.00 7.03
C LYS A 24 -12.47 7.68 8.05
N PRO A 25 -11.26 7.22 7.65
CA PRO A 25 -10.16 7.06 8.59
C PRO A 25 -9.80 8.32 9.37
N PHE A 26 -9.78 9.49 8.73
CA PHE A 26 -9.45 10.75 9.37
C PHE A 26 -10.55 11.23 10.31
N GLU A 27 -11.82 11.22 9.88
CA GLU A 27 -12.96 11.54 10.75
C GLU A 27 -12.94 10.68 12.03
N LYS A 28 -12.78 9.36 11.88
CA LYS A 28 -12.72 8.42 13.02
C LYS A 28 -11.53 8.63 13.95
N ALA A 29 -10.44 9.22 13.48
CA ALA A 29 -9.28 9.53 14.33
C ALA A 29 -9.61 10.63 15.35
N TYR A 30 -10.68 11.40 15.15
CA TYR A 30 -11.18 12.39 16.10
C TYR A 30 -12.23 11.84 17.07
N ASP A 31 -12.74 10.63 16.85
CA ASP A 31 -13.69 10.00 17.76
C ASP A 31 -13.04 9.69 19.12
N GLY A 32 -13.85 9.78 20.17
CA GLY A 32 -13.48 9.30 21.51
C GLY A 32 -13.24 7.79 21.51
N PHE A 33 -12.40 7.31 22.41
CA PHE A 33 -12.16 5.89 22.61
C PHE A 33 -12.61 5.50 24.02
N ASP A 34 -13.53 4.54 24.09
CA ASP A 34 -13.93 3.90 25.34
C ASP A 34 -13.42 2.44 25.32
N PRO A 35 -12.42 2.10 26.16
CA PRO A 35 -11.87 0.75 26.20
C PRO A 35 -12.88 -0.29 26.73
N TYR A 36 -13.92 0.12 27.47
CA TYR A 36 -14.94 -0.75 28.03
C TYR A 36 -16.09 -1.02 27.03
N ASN A 37 -16.29 -0.12 26.07
CA ASN A 37 -17.34 -0.21 25.05
C ASN A 37 -16.77 -0.06 23.62
N SER A 38 -15.63 -0.69 23.38
CA SER A 38 -14.99 -0.73 22.07
C SER A 38 -15.60 -1.81 21.19
N LYS A 39 -15.81 -1.51 19.91
CA LYS A 39 -16.21 -2.52 18.90
C LYS A 39 -15.18 -3.63 18.74
N ASN A 40 -13.90 -3.30 18.91
CA ASN A 40 -12.81 -4.26 18.91
C ASN A 40 -12.60 -4.80 20.32
N SER A 41 -12.43 -6.11 20.46
CA SER A 41 -12.05 -6.71 21.74
C SER A 41 -10.72 -6.15 22.23
N VAL A 42 -10.74 -5.69 23.48
CA VAL A 42 -9.57 -5.18 24.19
C VAL A 42 -9.03 -6.29 25.08
N ASP A 43 -7.71 -6.49 25.09
CA ASP A 43 -7.06 -7.52 25.90
C ASP A 43 -6.58 -6.94 27.25
N PRO A 44 -7.27 -7.23 28.37
CA PRO A 44 -6.88 -6.69 29.68
C PRO A 44 -5.59 -7.30 30.22
N LEU A 45 -5.21 -8.52 29.82
CA LEU A 45 -3.94 -9.12 30.25
C LEU A 45 -2.78 -8.46 29.53
N GLY A 46 -2.89 -8.31 28.21
CA GLY A 46 -1.92 -7.56 27.40
C GLY A 46 -1.75 -6.12 27.88
N ALA A 47 -2.84 -5.47 28.32
CA ALA A 47 -2.80 -4.13 28.92
C ALA A 47 -1.88 -4.07 30.15
N LEU A 48 -2.03 -5.02 31.08
CA LEU A 48 -1.21 -5.07 32.30
C LEU A 48 0.28 -5.27 31.98
N PHE A 49 0.60 -6.15 31.02
CA PHE A 49 1.99 -6.34 30.58
C PHE A 49 2.55 -5.07 29.90
N TYR A 50 1.75 -4.37 29.09
CA TYR A 50 2.16 -3.10 28.48
C TYR A 50 2.45 -2.04 29.54
N MET A 51 1.54 -1.89 30.50
CA MET A 51 1.68 -0.95 31.61
C MET A 51 2.93 -1.25 32.44
N ALA A 52 3.19 -2.52 32.74
CA ALA A 52 4.38 -2.95 33.46
C ALA A 52 5.67 -2.71 32.66
N ALA A 53 5.67 -3.05 31.37
CA ALA A 53 6.85 -2.92 30.51
C ALA A 53 7.27 -1.47 30.26
N LEU A 54 6.29 -0.56 30.13
CA LEU A 54 6.53 0.86 29.86
C LEU A 54 6.48 1.72 31.13
N ASN A 55 6.11 1.15 32.28
CA ASN A 55 5.88 1.85 33.53
C ASN A 55 4.90 3.04 33.39
N ILE A 56 3.70 2.76 32.88
CA ILE A 56 2.66 3.76 32.59
C ILE A 56 1.36 3.48 33.33
N SER A 57 0.53 4.53 33.49
CA SER A 57 -0.82 4.41 34.04
C SER A 57 -1.79 3.77 33.05
N PHE A 58 -2.98 3.40 33.56
CA PHE A 58 -4.06 2.89 32.73
C PHE A 58 -4.50 3.92 31.68
N ASP A 59 -4.66 5.19 32.06
CA ASP A 59 -5.07 6.25 31.13
C ASP A 59 -4.06 6.46 29.99
N ALA A 60 -2.76 6.45 30.31
CA ALA A 60 -1.71 6.51 29.29
C ALA A 60 -1.73 5.28 28.36
N TRP A 61 -2.05 4.10 28.90
CA TRP A 61 -2.25 2.90 28.08
C TRP A 61 -3.50 3.02 27.18
N VAL A 62 -4.59 3.61 27.66
CA VAL A 62 -5.81 3.86 26.86
C VAL A 62 -5.49 4.74 25.64
N ASP A 63 -4.66 5.77 25.80
CA ASP A 63 -4.20 6.62 24.68
C ASP A 63 -3.34 5.86 23.66
N ILE A 64 -2.47 4.97 24.14
CA ILE A 64 -1.66 4.09 23.28
C ILE A 64 -2.56 3.10 22.53
N GLU A 65 -3.52 2.48 23.20
CA GLU A 65 -4.44 1.52 22.60
C GLU A 65 -5.34 2.19 21.55
N ARG A 66 -5.85 3.40 21.85
CA ARG A 66 -6.54 4.26 20.88
C ARG A 66 -5.67 4.49 19.64
N SER A 67 -4.44 4.94 19.86
CA SER A 67 -3.48 5.23 18.78
C SER A 67 -3.16 3.99 17.94
N ARG A 68 -3.06 2.81 18.57
CA ARG A 68 -2.85 1.52 17.89
C ARG A 68 -4.03 1.15 16.98
N GLN A 69 -5.27 1.34 17.43
CA GLN A 69 -6.46 1.07 16.62
C GLN A 69 -6.61 2.05 15.44
N ILE A 70 -6.32 3.34 15.68
CA ILE A 70 -6.25 4.35 14.61
C ILE A 70 -5.15 3.97 13.61
N GLY A 71 -3.96 3.63 14.10
CA GLY A 71 -2.81 3.22 13.28
C GLY A 71 -3.12 2.03 12.39
N LYS A 72 -3.80 0.99 12.92
CA LYS A 72 -4.26 -0.16 12.11
C LYS A 72 -5.25 0.26 11.02
N THR A 73 -6.18 1.16 11.33
CA THR A 73 -7.15 1.68 10.36
C THR A 73 -6.44 2.46 9.25
N LEU A 74 -5.50 3.34 9.61
CA LEU A 74 -4.70 4.10 8.65
C LEU A 74 -3.80 3.21 7.79
N GLN A 75 -3.17 2.18 8.38
CA GLN A 75 -2.33 1.24 7.64
C GLN A 75 -3.14 0.50 6.55
N ASN A 76 -4.35 0.06 6.87
CA ASN A 76 -5.25 -0.57 5.89
C ASN A 76 -5.67 0.42 4.79
N ALA A 77 -5.96 1.66 5.17
CA ALA A 77 -6.29 2.73 4.22
C ALA A 77 -5.12 3.04 3.28
N VAL A 78 -3.87 3.09 3.78
CA VAL A 78 -2.66 3.27 2.97
C VAL A 78 -2.47 2.13 1.96
N GLY A 79 -2.70 0.87 2.38
CA GLY A 79 -2.67 -0.27 1.45
C GLY A 79 -3.69 -0.13 0.31
N THR A 80 -4.92 0.23 0.66
CA THR A 80 -6.00 0.50 -0.32
C THR A 80 -5.64 1.69 -1.22
N TRP A 81 -5.03 2.73 -0.65
CA TRP A 81 -4.61 3.92 -1.38
C TRP A 81 -3.55 3.59 -2.43
N HIS A 82 -2.52 2.80 -2.10
CA HIS A 82 -1.51 2.37 -3.07
C HIS A 82 -2.12 1.58 -4.23
N GLN A 83 -3.02 0.64 -3.95
CA GLN A 83 -3.77 -0.09 -4.97
C GLN A 83 -4.52 0.88 -5.89
N ARG A 84 -5.31 1.80 -5.32
CA ARG A 84 -6.10 2.74 -6.11
C ARG A 84 -5.25 3.71 -6.92
N VAL A 85 -4.13 4.19 -6.36
CA VAL A 85 -3.18 5.06 -7.06
C VAL A 85 -2.52 4.34 -8.23
N LEU A 86 -2.01 3.12 -8.04
CA LEU A 86 -1.47 2.32 -9.14
C LEU A 86 -2.52 2.06 -10.23
N GLY A 87 -3.79 1.93 -9.84
CA GLY A 87 -4.93 1.82 -10.76
C GLY A 87 -5.24 3.10 -11.57
N LEU A 88 -4.64 4.25 -11.25
CA LEU A 88 -4.75 5.48 -12.06
C LEU A 88 -3.77 5.52 -13.22
N ALA A 89 -2.79 4.61 -13.27
CA ALA A 89 -1.83 4.56 -14.36
C ALA A 89 -2.51 4.22 -15.70
N GLU A 90 -1.95 4.72 -16.79
CA GLU A 90 -2.41 4.39 -18.14
C GLU A 90 -2.38 2.87 -18.36
N ASP A 91 -3.43 2.33 -18.99
CA ASP A 91 -3.64 0.89 -19.20
C ASP A 91 -3.84 0.05 -17.93
N TRP A 92 -4.04 0.64 -16.75
CA TRP A 92 -4.33 -0.08 -15.51
C TRP A 92 -5.77 0.13 -15.04
N LYS A 93 -6.32 -0.87 -14.35
CA LYS A 93 -7.59 -0.76 -13.63
C LYS A 93 -7.51 -1.41 -12.26
N ASP A 94 -8.06 -0.71 -11.27
CA ASP A 94 -8.36 -1.26 -9.96
C ASP A 94 -9.60 -2.17 -10.04
N LYS A 95 -9.49 -3.39 -9.49
CA LYS A 95 -10.58 -4.35 -9.40
C LYS A 95 -11.50 -4.10 -8.20
N GLY A 96 -11.11 -3.19 -7.31
CA GLY A 96 -11.80 -2.82 -6.08
C GLY A 96 -11.83 -3.95 -5.04
N ALA A 97 -12.62 -3.77 -3.99
CA ALA A 97 -12.71 -4.71 -2.86
C ALA A 97 -13.21 -6.13 -3.21
N ASN A 98 -13.73 -6.35 -4.41
CA ASN A 98 -14.20 -7.64 -4.92
C ASN A 98 -13.21 -8.27 -5.92
N GLY A 99 -11.96 -7.82 -5.97
CA GLY A 99 -10.94 -8.27 -6.95
C GLY A 99 -10.60 -9.76 -6.93
N GLY A 100 -11.02 -10.48 -5.89
CA GLY A 100 -10.86 -11.92 -5.80
C GLY A 100 -9.42 -12.29 -5.44
N VAL A 101 -8.62 -12.68 -6.44
CA VAL A 101 -7.23 -13.17 -6.25
C VAL A 101 -6.18 -12.08 -6.46
N PHE A 102 -6.53 -10.99 -7.14
CA PHE A 102 -5.64 -9.89 -7.46
C PHE A 102 -6.39 -8.55 -7.41
N ASP A 103 -5.64 -7.49 -7.12
CA ASP A 103 -6.14 -6.12 -6.92
C ASP A 103 -6.18 -5.30 -8.21
N LEU A 104 -5.20 -5.53 -9.10
CA LEU A 104 -4.96 -4.74 -10.31
C LEU A 104 -4.89 -5.63 -11.54
N GLU A 105 -5.31 -5.09 -12.68
CA GLU A 105 -5.19 -5.75 -13.98
C GLU A 105 -4.93 -4.72 -15.07
N SER A 106 -4.13 -5.08 -16.08
CA SER A 106 -3.97 -4.26 -17.26
C SER A 106 -5.22 -4.31 -18.14
N ILE A 107 -5.67 -3.17 -18.66
CA ILE A 107 -6.84 -3.06 -19.54
C ILE A 107 -6.56 -3.75 -20.88
N SER A 108 -5.31 -3.63 -21.35
CA SER A 108 -4.81 -4.24 -22.59
C SER A 108 -3.47 -4.95 -22.34
N PRO A 109 -2.98 -5.80 -23.27
CA PRO A 109 -1.62 -6.34 -23.19
C PRO A 109 -0.55 -5.24 -23.33
N ILE A 110 0.38 -5.17 -22.38
CA ILE A 110 1.41 -4.12 -22.28
C ILE A 110 2.85 -4.69 -22.34
N TYR A 111 3.78 -3.89 -22.87
CA TYR A 111 5.22 -4.21 -23.00
C TYR A 111 6.02 -3.81 -21.76
N GLY A 112 7.27 -4.25 -21.68
CA GLY A 112 8.22 -3.83 -20.63
C GLY A 112 8.20 -4.69 -19.36
N TYR A 113 7.37 -5.73 -19.32
CA TYR A 113 7.25 -6.61 -18.16
C TYR A 113 8.03 -7.91 -18.36
N GLU A 114 8.79 -8.27 -17.32
CA GLU A 114 9.44 -9.58 -17.20
C GLU A 114 8.40 -10.72 -17.22
N PRO A 115 8.78 -11.93 -17.67
CA PRO A 115 10.10 -12.35 -18.15
C PRO A 115 10.36 -12.07 -19.64
N TYR A 116 9.45 -11.39 -20.33
CA TYR A 116 9.51 -11.19 -21.78
C TYR A 116 9.17 -9.72 -22.13
N PRO A 117 10.03 -8.75 -21.79
CA PRO A 117 9.72 -7.32 -21.94
C PRO A 117 9.39 -6.91 -23.39
N ASP A 118 9.94 -7.61 -24.38
CA ASP A 118 9.70 -7.38 -25.81
C ASP A 118 8.37 -7.98 -26.33
N LYS A 119 7.54 -8.55 -25.45
CA LYS A 119 6.26 -9.15 -25.83
C LYS A 119 5.13 -8.56 -24.98
N PRO A 120 3.98 -8.20 -25.56
CA PRO A 120 2.89 -7.64 -24.80
C PRO A 120 2.25 -8.74 -23.93
N LYS A 121 1.93 -8.40 -22.69
CA LYS A 121 1.32 -9.30 -21.71
C LYS A 121 0.15 -8.63 -21.00
N THR A 122 -0.89 -9.40 -20.73
CA THR A 122 -1.85 -9.03 -19.70
C THR A 122 -1.16 -9.15 -18.35
N ILE A 123 -1.20 -8.08 -17.55
CA ILE A 123 -0.61 -8.08 -16.21
C ILE A 123 -1.74 -8.14 -15.20
N ILE A 124 -1.59 -9.01 -14.20
CA ILE A 124 -2.41 -9.00 -12.99
C ILE A 124 -1.50 -8.77 -11.80
N ALA A 125 -1.94 -8.01 -10.80
CA ALA A 125 -1.13 -7.74 -9.63
C ALA A 125 -1.92 -7.72 -8.33
N GLU A 126 -1.33 -8.30 -7.29
CA GLU A 126 -1.76 -8.18 -5.90
C GLU A 126 -0.87 -7.14 -5.21
N VAL A 127 -1.44 -6.21 -4.46
CA VAL A 127 -0.69 -5.15 -3.78
C VAL A 127 -0.66 -5.41 -2.28
N LYS A 128 0.56 -5.45 -1.71
CA LYS A 128 0.78 -5.53 -0.26
C LYS A 128 1.59 -4.33 0.19
N ASN A 129 1.14 -3.70 1.27
CA ASN A 129 1.83 -2.53 1.83
C ASN A 129 3.26 -2.85 2.30
N LYS A 130 3.52 -4.08 2.76
CA LYS A 130 4.85 -4.50 3.22
C LYS A 130 5.14 -5.95 2.85
N PHE A 131 6.42 -6.29 2.69
CA PHE A 131 6.83 -7.63 2.29
C PHE A 131 6.29 -8.77 3.20
N ASN A 132 6.20 -8.54 4.50
CA ASN A 132 5.76 -9.53 5.50
C ASN A 132 4.26 -9.50 5.81
N THR A 133 3.44 -8.93 4.91
CA THR A 133 1.99 -8.85 5.12
C THR A 133 1.31 -10.22 4.99
N ILE A 134 1.87 -11.10 4.16
CA ILE A 134 1.34 -12.46 3.97
C ILE A 134 1.97 -13.36 5.03
N LYS A 135 1.14 -14.10 5.77
CA LYS A 135 1.66 -15.12 6.68
C LYS A 135 2.41 -16.14 5.86
N ALA A 136 3.57 -16.60 6.34
CA ALA A 136 4.38 -17.61 5.63
C ALA A 136 3.57 -18.87 5.28
N SER A 137 2.56 -19.24 6.08
CA SER A 137 1.62 -20.34 5.80
C SER A 137 0.76 -20.13 4.55
N ASP A 138 0.50 -18.87 4.21
CA ASP A 138 -0.50 -18.47 3.21
C ASP A 138 0.18 -18.07 1.88
N GLU A 139 1.48 -17.78 1.88
CA GLU A 139 2.26 -17.40 0.69
C GLU A 139 2.17 -18.46 -0.41
N LYS A 140 2.33 -19.74 -0.06
CA LYS A 140 2.21 -20.85 -1.03
C LYS A 140 0.82 -20.90 -1.66
N ALA A 141 -0.23 -20.70 -0.85
CA ALA A 141 -1.59 -20.71 -1.33
C ALA A 141 -1.88 -19.53 -2.27
N LEU A 142 -1.36 -18.34 -1.95
CA LEU A 142 -1.47 -17.18 -2.83
C LEU A 142 -0.70 -17.39 -4.13
N HIS A 143 0.55 -17.87 -4.07
CA HIS A 143 1.34 -18.18 -5.25
C HIS A 143 0.61 -19.16 -6.19
N LEU A 144 0.01 -20.22 -5.63
CA LEU A 144 -0.78 -21.17 -6.40
C LEU A 144 -1.99 -20.49 -7.06
N LYS A 145 -2.77 -19.70 -6.32
CA LYS A 145 -3.92 -18.96 -6.87
C LYS A 145 -3.52 -18.01 -7.99
N MET A 146 -2.42 -17.28 -7.85
CA MET A 146 -1.90 -16.39 -8.89
C MET A 146 -1.51 -17.18 -10.14
N TYR A 147 -0.84 -18.32 -9.97
CA TYR A 147 -0.49 -19.20 -11.08
C TYR A 147 -1.73 -19.80 -11.78
N GLU A 148 -2.79 -20.14 -11.04
CA GLU A 148 -4.06 -20.61 -11.61
C GLU A 148 -4.73 -19.52 -12.45
N GLN A 149 -4.69 -18.26 -12.00
CA GLN A 149 -5.15 -17.11 -12.81
C GLN A 149 -4.36 -16.97 -14.10
N VAL A 150 -3.02 -17.04 -14.04
CA VAL A 150 -2.17 -17.02 -15.24
C VAL A 150 -2.49 -18.20 -16.17
N SER A 151 -2.66 -19.40 -15.62
CA SER A 151 -2.86 -20.62 -16.39
C SER A 151 -4.20 -20.64 -17.12
N SER A 152 -5.27 -20.20 -16.46
CA SER A 152 -6.62 -20.13 -17.05
C SER A 152 -6.75 -19.10 -18.18
N ARG A 153 -5.87 -18.09 -18.21
CA ARG A 153 -5.87 -16.99 -19.20
C ARG A 153 -4.89 -17.19 -20.36
N GLY A 154 -4.23 -18.35 -20.40
CA GLY A 154 -3.17 -18.67 -21.35
C GLY A 154 -1.79 -18.30 -20.81
N LYS A 155 -0.98 -19.33 -20.51
CA LYS A 155 0.36 -19.19 -19.91
C LYS A 155 1.35 -18.33 -20.71
N LYS A 156 1.07 -18.07 -21.99
CA LYS A 156 1.91 -17.23 -22.87
C LYS A 156 1.48 -15.77 -22.94
N SER A 157 0.32 -15.40 -22.41
CA SER A 157 -0.23 -14.04 -22.51
C SER A 157 -0.28 -13.30 -21.17
N THR A 158 -0.22 -13.99 -20.03
CA THR A 158 -0.42 -13.37 -18.71
C THR A 158 0.79 -13.53 -17.79
N VAL A 159 1.09 -12.50 -17.00
CA VAL A 159 2.08 -12.55 -15.90
C VAL A 159 1.44 -11.96 -14.63
N ALA A 160 1.68 -12.61 -13.49
CA ALA A 160 1.19 -12.15 -12.20
C ALA A 160 2.33 -11.53 -11.36
N TYR A 161 2.05 -10.39 -10.72
CA TYR A 161 2.98 -9.71 -9.83
C TYR A 161 2.42 -9.57 -8.42
N LEU A 162 3.22 -9.93 -7.42
CA LEU A 162 3.02 -9.49 -6.04
C LEU A 162 3.82 -8.20 -5.85
N ILE A 163 3.14 -7.07 -5.77
CA ILE A 163 3.76 -5.78 -5.50
C ILE A 163 3.87 -5.62 -3.98
N GLN A 164 5.08 -5.45 -3.47
CA GLN A 164 5.34 -5.25 -2.05
C GLN A 164 5.87 -3.83 -1.86
N ILE A 165 4.98 -2.90 -1.49
CA ILE A 165 5.28 -1.46 -1.43
C ILE A 165 6.53 -1.22 -0.59
N ILE A 166 6.53 -1.60 0.69
CA ILE A 166 7.73 -1.56 1.53
C ILE A 166 8.51 -2.87 1.39
N PRO A 167 9.72 -2.86 0.77
CA PRO A 167 10.53 -4.06 0.61
C PRO A 167 11.12 -4.53 1.94
N LYS A 168 11.73 -5.71 1.90
CA LYS A 168 12.57 -6.20 3.00
C LYS A 168 13.93 -5.49 2.91
N ASP A 169 14.36 -4.87 4.01
CA ASP A 169 15.70 -4.29 4.17
C ASP A 169 16.13 -3.31 3.05
N GLY A 170 15.17 -2.64 2.39
CA GLY A 170 15.45 -1.72 1.28
C GLY A 170 15.89 -2.39 -0.02
N GLU A 171 15.77 -3.72 -0.16
CA GLU A 171 16.16 -4.42 -1.39
C GLU A 171 15.25 -4.01 -2.55
N LYS A 172 15.85 -3.54 -3.65
CA LYS A 172 15.16 -3.41 -4.94
C LYS A 172 15.18 -4.76 -5.67
N TYR A 173 14.03 -5.22 -6.12
CA TYR A 173 13.91 -6.49 -6.83
C TYR A 173 12.74 -6.50 -7.81
N ASN A 174 12.90 -7.27 -8.87
CA ASN A 174 11.85 -7.76 -9.75
C ASN A 174 12.26 -9.16 -10.21
N LYS A 175 11.75 -10.20 -9.54
CA LYS A 175 12.20 -11.59 -9.76
C LYS A 175 11.04 -12.58 -9.64
N PRO A 176 11.19 -13.83 -10.13
CA PRO A 176 10.23 -14.89 -9.84
C PRO A 176 9.99 -15.02 -8.33
N TRP A 177 8.73 -15.15 -7.92
CA TRP A 177 8.38 -15.28 -6.52
C TRP A 177 8.26 -16.76 -6.17
N VAL A 178 9.12 -17.27 -5.29
CA VAL A 178 9.14 -18.69 -4.91
C VAL A 178 9.03 -18.83 -3.39
N PRO A 179 7.81 -18.85 -2.83
CA PRO A 179 7.59 -19.15 -1.42
C PRO A 179 8.11 -20.54 -1.04
N SER A 180 8.29 -20.76 0.26
CA SER A 180 8.68 -22.07 0.78
C SER A 180 7.72 -23.16 0.30
N LYS A 181 8.27 -24.24 -0.29
CA LYS A 181 7.53 -25.40 -0.81
C LYS A 181 6.58 -25.07 -1.99
N ALA A 182 6.72 -23.91 -2.64
CA ALA A 182 6.11 -23.62 -3.92
C ALA A 182 7.00 -24.11 -5.08
N PHE A 183 6.42 -24.36 -6.24
CA PHE A 183 7.18 -24.61 -7.47
C PHE A 183 7.63 -23.27 -8.06
N GLU A 184 8.76 -23.28 -8.76
CA GLU A 184 9.26 -22.09 -9.44
C GLU A 184 8.57 -21.90 -10.80
N THR A 185 8.24 -20.65 -11.13
CA THR A 185 7.75 -20.26 -12.44
C THR A 185 8.12 -18.82 -12.73
N PRO A 186 8.55 -18.47 -13.97
CA PRO A 186 8.89 -17.10 -14.31
C PRO A 186 7.64 -16.20 -14.47
N LEU A 187 6.44 -16.78 -14.44
CA LEU A 187 5.16 -16.10 -14.69
C LEU A 187 4.46 -15.57 -13.44
N VAL A 188 4.94 -15.94 -12.24
CA VAL A 188 4.50 -15.39 -10.96
C VAL A 188 5.71 -14.75 -10.31
N ARG A 189 5.65 -13.43 -10.14
CA ARG A 189 6.79 -12.60 -9.77
C ARG A 189 6.46 -11.76 -8.56
N HIS A 190 7.48 -11.24 -7.92
CA HIS A 190 7.33 -10.16 -6.94
C HIS A 190 8.26 -9.02 -7.28
N ILE A 191 7.81 -7.82 -6.92
CA ILE A 191 8.49 -6.56 -7.22
C ILE A 191 8.34 -5.60 -6.04
N ASP A 192 9.40 -4.87 -5.72
CA ASP A 192 9.36 -3.84 -4.68
C ASP A 192 8.56 -2.61 -5.13
N GLY A 193 8.08 -1.81 -4.18
CA GLY A 193 7.27 -0.63 -4.47
C GLY A 193 7.94 0.41 -5.36
N TYR A 194 9.23 0.69 -5.17
CA TYR A 194 9.94 1.70 -5.96
C TYR A 194 10.04 1.27 -7.42
N SER A 195 10.47 0.03 -7.66
CA SER A 195 10.54 -0.55 -9.02
C SER A 195 9.15 -0.69 -9.65
N ALA A 196 8.12 -1.05 -8.86
CA ALA A 196 6.76 -1.18 -9.34
C ALA A 196 6.17 0.15 -9.81
N TYR A 197 6.32 1.22 -9.02
CA TYR A 197 5.85 2.56 -9.41
C TYR A 197 6.55 3.06 -10.68
N ASN A 198 7.87 2.86 -10.79
CA ASN A 198 8.60 3.23 -12.00
C ASN A 198 8.10 2.47 -13.23
N LEU A 199 7.82 1.17 -13.07
CA LEU A 199 7.36 0.31 -14.15
C LEU A 199 5.91 0.62 -14.57
N VAL A 200 5.01 0.78 -13.59
CA VAL A 200 3.57 1.02 -13.82
C VAL A 200 3.31 2.39 -14.44
N PHE A 201 3.95 3.44 -13.93
CA PHE A 201 3.79 4.79 -14.47
C PHE A 201 4.77 5.15 -15.59
N LYS A 202 5.69 4.24 -15.95
CA LYS A 202 6.77 4.47 -16.92
C LYS A 202 7.58 5.75 -16.61
N HIS A 203 7.73 6.06 -15.31
CA HIS A 203 8.36 7.29 -14.82
C HIS A 203 9.33 6.97 -13.67
N ASN A 204 10.61 7.20 -13.89
CA ASN A 204 11.63 6.95 -12.87
C ASN A 204 11.49 7.95 -11.72
N GLY A 205 11.38 7.44 -10.49
CA GLY A 205 11.22 8.27 -9.30
C GLY A 205 9.76 8.53 -8.94
N ALA A 206 8.80 7.90 -9.61
CA ALA A 206 7.37 8.14 -9.40
C ALA A 206 6.95 8.01 -7.91
N LEU A 207 7.43 6.98 -7.21
CA LEU A 207 7.09 6.81 -5.78
C LEU A 207 7.69 7.92 -4.89
N GLU A 208 8.90 8.38 -5.20
CA GLU A 208 9.58 9.43 -4.44
C GLU A 208 8.93 10.80 -4.66
N GLU A 209 8.64 11.15 -5.91
CA GLU A 209 7.92 12.38 -6.24
C GLU A 209 6.52 12.39 -5.60
N LEU A 210 5.81 11.26 -5.67
CA LEU A 210 4.51 11.10 -4.99
C LEU A 210 4.65 11.28 -3.48
N TYR A 211 5.66 10.68 -2.85
CA TYR A 211 5.92 10.82 -1.43
C TYR A 211 6.17 12.29 -1.04
N ASN A 212 6.93 13.03 -1.85
CA ASN A 212 7.21 14.45 -1.62
C ASN A 212 5.97 15.34 -1.81
N ALA A 213 5.03 14.94 -2.69
CA ALA A 213 3.76 15.64 -2.89
C ALA A 213 2.71 15.36 -1.80
N LEU A 214 2.80 14.22 -1.09
CA LEU A 214 1.81 13.79 -0.08
C LEU A 214 1.47 14.86 0.97
N PRO A 215 2.41 15.61 1.57
CA PRO A 215 2.06 16.65 2.54
C PRO A 215 1.07 17.69 1.99
N SER A 216 1.25 18.11 0.74
CA SER A 216 0.35 19.06 0.07
C SER A 216 -1.01 18.43 -0.23
N ILE A 217 -1.04 17.19 -0.73
CA ILE A 217 -2.28 16.45 -0.99
C ILE A 217 -3.08 16.28 0.31
N LEU A 218 -2.41 15.87 1.38
CA LEU A 218 -3.04 15.66 2.69
C LEU A 218 -3.53 16.97 3.31
N LYS A 219 -2.83 18.08 3.11
CA LYS A 219 -3.29 19.41 3.53
C LYS A 219 -4.62 19.76 2.87
N ASP A 220 -4.75 19.52 1.56
CA ASP A 220 -5.99 19.78 0.83
C ASP A 220 -7.13 18.86 1.30
N VAL A 221 -6.85 17.57 1.55
CA VAL A 221 -7.85 16.62 2.09
C VAL A 221 -8.33 17.06 3.49
N ILE A 222 -7.41 17.44 4.38
CA ILE A 222 -7.73 17.85 5.75
C ILE A 222 -8.51 19.17 5.76
N HIS A 223 -8.15 20.09 4.88
CA HIS A 223 -8.90 21.34 4.69
C HIS A 223 -10.33 21.07 4.21
N ASN A 224 -10.51 20.15 3.24
CA ASN A 224 -11.84 19.81 2.72
C ASN A 224 -12.74 19.13 3.79
N LEU A 225 -12.14 18.35 4.69
CA LEU A 225 -12.86 17.70 5.79
C LEU A 225 -13.15 18.63 7.00
N ASP A 226 -12.77 19.91 6.95
CA ASP A 226 -12.88 20.86 8.07
C ASP A 226 -12.24 20.34 9.38
N LEU A 227 -11.15 19.58 9.24
CA LEU A 227 -10.40 19.03 10.37
C LEU A 227 -9.33 20.02 10.84
N LYS A 228 -8.75 19.77 12.03
CA LYS A 228 -7.66 20.60 12.56
C LYS A 228 -6.54 20.71 11.53
N SER A 229 -6.04 21.94 11.36
CA SER A 229 -5.03 22.27 10.36
C SER A 229 -3.84 21.31 10.43
N PHE A 230 -3.45 20.77 9.29
CA PHE A 230 -2.26 19.95 9.13
C PHE A 230 -1.15 20.76 8.47
N ALA A 231 0.01 20.76 9.11
CA ALA A 231 1.24 21.28 8.56
C ALA A 231 2.38 20.36 9.01
N VAL A 232 3.27 20.02 8.08
CA VAL A 232 4.52 19.33 8.40
C VAL A 232 5.61 20.38 8.47
N SER A 233 6.36 20.42 9.57
CA SER A 233 7.49 21.35 9.69
C SER A 233 8.59 20.98 8.70
N GLU A 234 9.41 21.94 8.27
CA GLU A 234 10.57 21.67 7.42
C GLU A 234 11.51 20.64 8.05
N ALA A 235 11.70 20.71 9.37
CA ALA A 235 12.51 19.75 10.11
C ALA A 235 11.94 18.33 10.04
N ASP A 236 10.62 18.16 10.07
CA ASP A 236 10.00 16.85 9.95
C ASP A 236 9.99 16.35 8.50
N ILE A 237 9.87 17.23 7.50
CA ILE A 237 10.05 16.87 6.08
C ILE A 237 11.43 16.26 5.87
N ILE A 238 12.49 16.84 6.45
CA ILE A 238 13.86 16.31 6.34
C ILE A 238 13.96 14.91 6.98
N LYS A 239 13.38 14.71 8.17
CA LYS A 239 13.38 13.39 8.85
C LYS A 239 12.62 12.34 8.03
N LEU A 240 11.47 12.71 7.48
CA LEU A 240 10.64 11.85 6.65
C LEU A 240 11.35 11.47 5.34
N ALA A 241 12.03 12.42 4.69
CA ALA A 241 12.84 12.15 3.52
C ALA A 241 13.99 11.17 3.82
N ASN A 242 14.65 11.30 4.98
CA ASN A 242 15.67 10.34 5.41
C ASN A 242 15.09 8.96 5.70
N LEU A 243 13.90 8.90 6.32
CA LEU A 243 13.19 7.64 6.54
C LEU A 243 12.83 6.96 5.22
N PHE A 244 12.34 7.72 4.23
CA PHE A 244 12.06 7.21 2.88
C PHE A 244 13.32 6.60 2.26
N LYS A 245 14.44 7.34 2.26
CA LYS A 245 15.74 6.86 1.74
C LYS A 245 16.29 5.62 2.46
N SER A 246 16.01 5.45 3.74
CA SER A 246 16.39 4.22 4.46
C SER A 246 15.49 3.03 4.14
N THR A 247 14.33 3.27 3.53
CA THR A 247 13.31 2.25 3.24
C THR A 247 13.41 1.71 1.80
N TYR A 248 13.92 2.49 0.84
CA TYR A 248 13.94 2.21 -0.60
C TYR A 248 15.30 2.51 -1.24
#